data_AF-A0A124E7Y5-F1
#
_entry.id   AF-A0A124E7Y5-F1
#
_cell.length_a   1.000
_cell.length_b   1.000
_cell.length_c   1.000
_cell.angle_alpha   90.00
_cell.angle_beta   90.00
_cell.angle_gamma   90.00
#
_symmetry.space_group_name_H-M   'P 1'
#
loop_
_entity.id
_entity.type
_entity.pdbx_description
1 polymer ?
#
loop_
_entity_poly.entity_id
_entity_poly.type
_entity_poly.pdbx_seq_one_letter_code
_entity_poly.pdbx_strand_id
1 'polypeptide(L)' 'MRWYSFDPFTHIPRDKATVGALRKAAEGHDVSIRALSKKDKTGASFADFQANAKAVTGVKD' A
#
# COMPACT_ATOMS: atom_id res chain seq x y z
N MET A 1 -20.25 26.31 -4.53
CA MET A 1 -19.45 25.68 -5.60
C MET A 1 -18.49 24.69 -4.94
N ARG A 2 -18.75 23.36 -4.96
CA ARG A 2 -17.81 22.36 -4.41
C ARG A 2 -16.80 22.01 -5.50
N TRP A 3 -15.57 22.52 -5.39
CA TRP A 3 -14.50 22.26 -6.36
C TRP A 3 -14.05 20.80 -6.44
N TYR A 4 -14.32 20.02 -5.39
CA TYR A 4 -14.11 18.60 -5.39
C TYR A 4 -15.31 17.92 -4.74
N SER A 5 -15.98 17.09 -5.54
CA SER A 5 -17.03 16.19 -5.09
C SER A 5 -16.64 14.81 -5.59
N PHE A 6 -16.26 13.94 -4.66
CA PHE A 6 -16.00 12.54 -4.93
C PHE A 6 -17.04 11.72 -4.18
N ASP A 7 -17.78 10.88 -4.89
CA ASP A 7 -18.67 9.90 -4.31
C ASP A 7 -18.03 8.50 -4.44
N PRO A 8 -17.67 7.86 -3.32
CA PRO A 8 -17.01 6.56 -3.34
C PRO A 8 -17.91 5.43 -3.82
N PHE A 9 -19.22 5.64 -3.91
CA PHE A 9 -20.20 4.61 -4.29
C PHE A 9 -20.80 4.83 -5.68
N THR A 10 -20.24 5.75 -6.48
CA THR A 10 -20.72 6.04 -7.84
C THR A 10 -20.71 4.82 -8.76
N HIS A 11 -19.73 3.93 -8.60
CA HIS A 11 -19.59 2.73 -9.44
C HIS A 11 -19.97 1.43 -8.74
N ILE A 12 -19.78 1.37 -7.42
CA ILE A 12 -20.04 0.17 -6.63
C ILE A 12 -20.93 0.57 -5.45
N PRO A 13 -22.14 0.00 -5.33
CA PRO A 13 -23.01 0.30 -4.20
C PRO A 13 -22.35 -0.15 -2.89
N ARG A 14 -22.66 0.55 -1.80
CA ARG A 14 -22.01 0.34 -0.49
C ARG A 14 -22.02 -1.12 -0.03
N ASP A 15 -23.12 -1.84 -0.25
CA ASP A 15 -23.26 -3.25 0.16
C ASP A 15 -22.27 -4.18 -0.57
N LYS A 16 -21.82 -3.78 -1.77
CA LYS A 16 -20.85 -4.52 -2.58
C LYS A 16 -19.42 -3.95 -2.47
N ALA A 17 -19.24 -2.83 -1.78
CA ALA A 17 -17.94 -2.20 -1.53
C ALA A 17 -17.25 -2.74 -0.27
N THR A 18 -17.53 -4.00 0.09
CA THR A 18 -16.87 -4.69 1.21
C THR A 18 -15.68 -5.50 0.69
N VAL A 19 -14.66 -5.69 1.53
CA VAL A 19 -13.46 -6.46 1.16
C VAL A 19 -13.81 -7.88 0.70
N GLY A 20 -14.80 -8.51 1.34
CA GLY A 20 -15.28 -9.84 0.97
C GLY A 20 -15.96 -9.86 -0.41
N ALA A 21 -16.83 -8.90 -0.69
CA ALA A 21 -17.50 -8.79 -1.99
C ALA A 21 -16.52 -8.49 -3.13
N LEU A 22 -15.53 -7.62 -2.89
CA LEU A 22 -14.49 -7.30 -3.87
C LEU A 22 -13.55 -8.49 -4.12
N ARG A 23 -13.19 -9.25 -3.08
CA ARG A 23 -12.42 -10.50 -3.25
C ARG A 23 -13.19 -11.54 -4.05
N LYS A 24 -14.49 -11.69 -3.76
CA LYS A 24 -15.36 -12.61 -4.49
C LYS A 24 -15.49 -12.21 -5.97
N ALA A 25 -15.62 -10.91 -6.25
CA ALA A 25 -15.67 -10.41 -7.62
C ALA A 25 -14.34 -10.62 -8.40
N ALA A 26 -13.22 -10.70 -7.69
CA ALA A 26 -11.91 -10.99 -8.25
C ALA A 26 -11.60 -12.51 -8.33
N GLU A 27 -12.55 -13.39 -7.98
CA GLU A 27 -12.38 -14.84 -8.15
C GLU A 27 -12.16 -15.16 -9.63
N GLY A 28 -11.05 -15.85 -9.93
CA GLY A 28 -10.62 -16.15 -11.29
C GLY A 28 -9.67 -15.13 -11.93
N HIS A 29 -9.48 -13.96 -11.32
CA HIS A 29 -8.39 -13.04 -11.69
C HIS A 29 -7.11 -13.36 -10.92
N ASP A 30 -5.96 -13.30 -11.60
CA ASP A 30 -4.66 -13.44 -10.95
C ASP A 30 -4.37 -12.21 -10.08
N VAL A 31 -4.68 -12.34 -8.79
CA VAL A 31 -4.39 -11.36 -7.73
C VAL A 31 -3.06 -11.65 -7.01
N SER A 32 -2.20 -12.50 -7.58
CA SER A 32 -0.90 -12.81 -6.99
C SER A 32 -0.03 -11.55 -6.86
N ILE A 33 0.71 -11.48 -5.75
CA ILE A 33 1.69 -10.43 -5.55
C ILE A 33 2.84 -10.66 -6.52
N ARG A 34 2.92 -9.82 -7.56
CA ARG A 34 4.03 -9.80 -8.49
C ARG A 34 4.98 -8.66 -8.15
N ALA A 35 6.20 -8.99 -7.77
CA ALA A 35 7.26 -8.00 -7.65
C ALA A 35 7.62 -7.48 -9.05
N LEU A 36 7.18 -6.27 -9.40
CA LEU A 36 7.52 -5.62 -10.67
C LEU A 36 8.97 -5.11 -10.72
N SER A 37 9.67 -5.12 -9.57
CA SER A 37 11.07 -4.73 -9.44
C SER A 37 11.91 -5.92 -8.97
N LYS A 38 13.05 -6.13 -9.63
CA LYS A 38 14.09 -7.10 -9.25
C LYS A 38 15.12 -6.51 -8.27
N LYS A 39 14.92 -5.27 -7.80
CA LYS A 39 15.85 -4.69 -6.82
C LYS A 39 15.76 -5.48 -5.52
N ASP A 40 16.91 -5.98 -5.07
CA ASP A 40 17.04 -6.53 -3.73
C ASP A 40 16.60 -5.47 -2.72
N LYS A 41 15.69 -5.84 -1.82
CA LYS A 41 15.24 -4.97 -0.74
C LYS A 41 16.38 -4.84 0.27
N THR A 42 17.33 -3.96 0.01
CA THR A 42 18.33 -3.57 1.01
C THR A 42 17.66 -2.68 2.06
N GLY A 43 17.73 -3.06 3.34
CA GLY A 43 17.23 -2.25 4.47
C GLY A 43 15.83 -2.59 4.99
N ALA A 44 15.41 -3.85 4.94
CA ALA A 44 14.09 -4.28 5.41
C ALA A 44 14.02 -4.57 6.93
N SER A 45 15.12 -4.39 7.67
CA SER A 45 15.13 -4.56 9.13
C SER A 45 14.95 -3.23 9.85
N PHE A 46 14.26 -3.28 10.99
CA PHE A 46 14.17 -2.15 11.92
C PHE A 46 15.56 -1.69 12.39
N ALA A 47 16.52 -2.62 12.48
CA ALA A 47 17.91 -2.31 12.81
C ALA A 47 18.59 -1.47 11.72
N ASP A 48 18.36 -1.79 10.44
CA ASP A 48 18.92 -1.03 9.31
C ASP A 48 18.32 0.38 9.24
N PHE A 49 17.02 0.49 9.55
CA PHE A 49 16.35 1.78 9.66
C PHE A 49 16.90 2.62 10.80
N GLN A 50 17.12 2.02 11.98
CA GLN A 50 17.72 2.71 13.13
C GLN A 50 19.16 3.16 12.84
N ALA A 51 19.96 2.32 12.17
CA ALA A 51 21.33 2.67 11.78
C ALA A 51 21.36 3.84 10.78
N ASN A 52 20.50 3.82 9.77
CA ASN A 52 20.38 4.93 8.82
C ASN A 52 19.86 6.20 9.48
N ALA A 53 18.87 6.09 10.38
CA ALA A 53 18.36 7.25 11.12
C ALA A 53 19.48 7.90 11.95
N LYS A 54 20.28 7.11 12.69
CA LYS A 54 21.42 7.61 13.45
C LYS A 54 22.47 8.30 12.56
N ALA A 55 22.79 7.70 11.41
CA ALA A 55 23.75 8.26 10.46
C ALA A 55 23.30 9.61 9.87
N VAL A 56 21.99 9.78 9.64
CA VAL A 56 21.41 11.01 9.06
C VAL A 56 21.20 12.08 10.12
N THR A 57 20.93 11.73 11.38
CA THR A 57 20.66 12.72 12.45
C THR A 57 21.91 13.37 13.02
N GLY A 58 23.12 13.01 12.57
CA GLY A 58 24.36 13.71 12.92
C GLY A 58 24.77 13.65 14.40
N VAL A 59 24.12 12.82 15.21
CA VAL A 59 24.49 12.61 16.61
C VAL A 59 25.64 11.59 16.64
N LYS A 60 26.87 12.11 16.73
CA LYS A 60 28.03 11.35 17.20
C LYS A 60 28.10 11.49 18.71
N ASP A 61 28.35 10.38 19.40
CA ASP A 61 28.66 10.34 20.84
C ASP A 61 29.77 11.33 21.23
#